data_AF-A0A932QF72-F1
#
_entry.id   AF-A0A932QF72-F1
#
_cell.length_a   1.000
_cell.length_b   1.000
_cell.length_c   1.000
_cell.angle_alpha   90.00
_cell.angle_beta   90.00
_cell.angle_gamma   90.00
#
_symmetry.space_group_name_H-M   'P 1'
#
loop_
_entity.id
_entity.type
_entity.pdbx_description
1 polymer ?
#
loop_
_entity_poly.entity_id
_entity_poly.type
_entity_poly.pdbx_seq_one_letter_code
_entity_poly.pdbx_strand_id
1 'polypeptide(L)'
;MTIETALTRDAHIAVPLICGPMYPCSNPELVAAVSEAGGIGVVQPISLTYVHGYDYREGLRFIRSLTGKPIGFNALIEQSSRLYHERMVKWVEIALEEGVRFFITSLGNPRWVCERVHAAGGVVYHDVTEKKWALKGIDGGCDGLIAVNNRAGGHTGRLSPQALFDELAPLGVPLVSAGGVGTAQEFVDDLRIGYAGVQLGTRFIATPECSASDAYKQAIVRAEEKDITLTERLTGIPVSVIETEYVRQLGTTVGPFARWMLRGRRTKGPMRTWFALNAARKMKASLNHGTGSREYWQAGRSVAGIHDIRPAGEIVREFAGALAR
;
A
#
# COMPACT_ATOMS: atom_id res chain seq x y z
N MET A 1 -0.41 -26.60 -3.26
CA MET A 1 -0.32 -26.41 -4.72
C MET A 1 -0.09 -24.93 -4.96
N THR A 2 0.89 -24.58 -5.80
CA THR A 2 1.20 -23.19 -6.17
C THR A 2 0.34 -22.83 -7.38
N ILE A 3 -0.53 -21.83 -7.30
CA ILE A 3 -1.22 -21.31 -8.48
C ILE A 3 -0.24 -20.45 -9.24
N GLU A 4 -0.09 -20.70 -10.54
CA GLU A 4 0.74 -19.89 -11.41
C GLU A 4 -0.10 -18.75 -12.03
N THR A 5 0.13 -17.53 -11.55
CA THR A 5 -0.39 -16.29 -12.13
C THR A 5 0.75 -15.44 -12.72
N ALA A 6 0.39 -14.37 -13.43
CA ALA A 6 1.40 -13.38 -13.86
C ALA A 6 2.16 -12.81 -12.65
N LEU A 7 1.48 -12.45 -11.56
CA LEU A 7 2.13 -11.92 -10.36
C LEU A 7 3.12 -12.93 -9.75
N THR A 8 2.77 -14.21 -9.63
CA THR A 8 3.69 -15.20 -9.05
C THR A 8 4.95 -15.39 -9.90
N ARG A 9 4.82 -15.33 -11.23
CA ARG A 9 5.97 -15.39 -12.14
C ARG A 9 6.83 -14.14 -12.02
N ASP A 10 6.21 -12.97 -12.16
CA ASP A 10 6.89 -11.67 -12.24
C ASP A 10 7.60 -11.31 -10.93
N ALA A 11 7.00 -11.66 -9.79
CA ALA A 11 7.57 -11.40 -8.45
C ALA A 11 8.37 -12.58 -7.87
N HIS A 12 8.41 -13.73 -8.56
CA HIS A 12 9.03 -14.97 -8.11
C HIS A 12 8.53 -15.45 -6.73
N ILE A 13 7.22 -15.41 -6.53
CA ILE A 13 6.56 -15.78 -5.27
C ILE A 13 5.62 -16.96 -5.42
N ALA A 14 5.30 -17.63 -4.32
CA ALA A 14 4.47 -18.84 -4.32
C ALA A 14 2.97 -18.54 -4.20
N VAL A 15 2.62 -17.41 -3.58
CA VAL A 15 1.24 -16.99 -3.36
C VAL A 15 1.06 -15.66 -4.08
N PRO A 16 0.01 -15.47 -4.91
CA PRO A 16 -0.23 -14.21 -5.64
C PRO A 16 -0.76 -13.12 -4.70
N LEU A 17 0.04 -12.78 -3.70
CA LEU A 17 -0.32 -11.94 -2.57
C LEU A 17 0.81 -10.95 -2.27
N ILE A 18 0.43 -9.68 -2.25
CA ILE A 18 1.29 -8.56 -1.90
C ILE A 18 0.89 -8.04 -0.52
N CYS A 19 1.85 -7.94 0.41
CA CYS A 19 1.69 -7.04 1.55
C CYS A 19 2.03 -5.63 1.08
N GLY A 20 0.97 -4.85 0.85
CA GLY A 20 1.07 -3.53 0.24
C GLY A 20 1.93 -2.57 1.04
N PRO A 21 2.55 -1.56 0.39
CA PRO A 21 3.31 -0.53 1.07
C PRO A 21 2.39 0.36 1.90
N MET A 22 2.65 0.45 3.20
CA MET A 22 1.83 1.17 4.16
C MET A 22 2.67 2.18 4.92
N TYR A 23 2.37 3.47 4.74
CA TYR A 23 2.87 4.47 5.69
C TYR A 23 1.89 4.51 6.88
N PRO A 24 2.33 4.29 8.12
CA PRO A 24 3.71 4.06 8.58
C PRO A 24 4.00 2.59 8.97
N CYS A 25 3.21 1.62 8.52
CA CYS A 25 3.19 0.24 9.04
C CYS A 25 4.17 -0.73 8.36
N SER A 26 4.82 -0.36 7.27
CA SER A 26 5.79 -1.22 6.56
C SER A 26 7.15 -1.29 7.28
N ASN A 27 7.18 -1.86 8.49
CA ASN A 27 8.42 -2.17 9.21
C ASN A 27 9.13 -3.42 8.65
N PRO A 28 10.46 -3.55 8.86
CA PRO A 28 11.25 -4.67 8.34
C PRO A 28 10.70 -6.06 8.64
N GLU A 29 10.27 -6.30 9.88
CA GLU A 29 9.82 -7.59 10.37
C GLU A 29 8.55 -8.04 9.66
N LEU A 30 7.60 -7.12 9.43
CA LEU A 30 6.39 -7.41 8.67
C LEU A 30 6.69 -7.75 7.21
N VAL A 31 7.57 -6.95 6.57
CA VAL A 31 8.00 -7.19 5.18
C VAL A 31 8.62 -8.58 5.06
N ALA A 32 9.55 -8.91 5.96
CA ALA A 32 10.22 -10.20 5.96
C ALA A 32 9.26 -11.36 6.21
N ALA A 33 8.35 -11.24 7.18
CA ALA A 33 7.42 -12.31 7.55
C ALA A 33 6.48 -12.71 6.40
N VAL A 34 5.97 -11.73 5.64
CA VAL A 34 5.10 -12.01 4.49
C VAL A 34 5.88 -12.66 3.35
N SER A 35 7.07 -12.14 3.05
CA SER A 35 7.95 -12.72 2.02
C SER A 35 8.36 -14.14 2.36
N GLU A 36 8.75 -14.41 3.61
CA GLU A 36 9.15 -15.75 4.07
C GLU A 36 8.00 -16.76 3.93
N ALA A 37 6.77 -16.32 4.16
CA ALA A 37 5.58 -17.16 4.03
C ALA A 37 5.15 -17.43 2.58
N GLY A 38 5.79 -16.81 1.59
CA GLY A 38 5.59 -17.08 0.16
C GLY A 38 4.76 -16.04 -0.59
N GLY A 39 4.29 -14.98 0.07
CA GLY A 39 3.83 -13.76 -0.60
C GLY A 39 5.01 -12.82 -0.92
N ILE A 40 4.74 -11.55 -1.20
CA ILE A 40 5.78 -10.51 -1.30
C ILE A 40 5.50 -9.35 -0.33
N GLY A 41 6.43 -9.12 0.60
CA GLY A 41 6.46 -7.91 1.41
C GLY A 41 7.04 -6.75 0.62
N VAL A 42 6.38 -5.58 0.65
CA VAL A 42 6.84 -4.39 -0.07
C VAL A 42 7.44 -3.38 0.90
N VAL A 43 8.71 -3.04 0.69
CA VAL A 43 9.41 -2.00 1.43
C VAL A 43 8.87 -0.64 1.02
N GLN A 44 8.54 0.18 2.02
CA GLN A 44 8.28 1.61 1.82
C GLN A 44 9.45 2.43 2.39
N PRO A 45 10.25 3.10 1.55
CA PRO A 45 11.49 3.76 1.98
C PRO A 45 11.27 4.85 3.03
N ILE A 46 10.16 5.58 2.93
CA ILE A 46 9.82 6.63 3.89
C ILE A 46 9.51 6.01 5.26
N SER A 47 8.77 4.90 5.33
CA SER A 47 8.55 4.18 6.59
C SER A 47 9.86 3.67 7.16
N LEU A 48 10.62 2.93 6.36
CA LEU A 48 11.88 2.31 6.79
C LEU A 48 12.84 3.33 7.41
N THR A 49 13.02 4.47 6.74
CA THR A 49 14.00 5.49 7.16
C THR A 49 13.45 6.46 8.21
N TYR A 50 12.31 7.11 7.95
CA TYR A 50 11.81 8.18 8.81
C TYR A 50 10.93 7.71 9.96
N VAL A 51 10.29 6.55 9.82
CA VAL A 51 9.42 5.99 10.87
C VAL A 51 10.24 5.06 11.77
N HIS A 52 10.86 4.05 11.17
CA HIS A 52 11.56 2.98 11.90
C HIS A 52 13.05 3.28 12.15
N GLY A 53 13.59 4.36 11.57
CA GLY A 53 14.90 4.91 11.94
C GLY A 53 16.11 4.19 11.35
N TYR A 54 15.92 3.34 10.33
CA TYR A 54 17.02 2.66 9.67
C TYR A 54 17.72 3.58 8.66
N ASP A 55 19.04 3.44 8.52
CA ASP A 55 19.66 3.77 7.24
C ASP A 55 19.02 2.90 6.14
N TYR A 56 18.83 3.45 4.95
CA TYR A 56 18.06 2.76 3.92
C TYR A 56 18.70 1.43 3.51
N ARG A 57 20.02 1.39 3.28
CA ARG A 57 20.70 0.16 2.85
C ARG A 57 20.74 -0.86 3.98
N GLU A 58 21.09 -0.41 5.18
CA GLU A 58 21.13 -1.29 6.35
C GLU A 58 19.75 -1.84 6.70
N GLY A 59 18.68 -1.07 6.50
CA GLY A 59 17.30 -1.54 6.63
C GLY A 59 16.94 -2.64 5.64
N LEU A 60 17.36 -2.53 4.37
CA LEU A 60 17.19 -3.61 3.38
C LEU A 60 17.99 -4.86 3.79
N ARG A 61 19.23 -4.69 4.24
CA ARG A 61 20.07 -5.81 4.70
C ARG A 61 19.50 -6.49 5.94
N PHE A 62 18.89 -5.73 6.84
CA PHE A 62 18.17 -6.28 7.98
C PHE A 62 16.95 -7.10 7.53
N ILE A 63 16.16 -6.62 6.57
CA ILE A 63 15.08 -7.44 6.00
C ILE A 63 15.65 -8.74 5.39
N ARG A 64 16.78 -8.67 4.67
CA ARG A 64 17.45 -9.83 4.07
C ARG A 64 18.04 -10.79 5.10
N SER A 65 18.39 -10.35 6.31
CA SER A 65 18.81 -11.26 7.38
C SER A 65 17.63 -12.02 8.00
N LEU A 66 16.41 -11.49 7.86
CA LEU A 66 15.17 -12.13 8.33
C LEU A 66 14.53 -13.04 7.27
N THR A 67 14.75 -12.78 5.97
CA THR A 67 14.24 -13.62 4.88
C THR A 67 15.17 -13.67 3.67
N GLY A 68 15.33 -14.88 3.11
CA GLY A 68 15.99 -15.07 1.81
C GLY A 68 15.05 -14.94 0.61
N LYS A 69 13.74 -14.75 0.84
CA LYS A 69 12.72 -14.69 -0.23
C LYS A 69 12.66 -13.30 -0.90
N PRO A 70 12.07 -13.18 -2.10
CA PRO A 70 11.92 -11.90 -2.77
C PRO A 70 11.16 -10.88 -1.91
N ILE A 71 11.59 -9.63 -1.99
CA ILE A 71 10.89 -8.46 -1.43
C ILE A 71 10.63 -7.47 -2.55
N GLY A 72 9.58 -6.65 -2.39
CA GLY A 72 9.24 -5.58 -3.31
C GLY A 72 9.69 -4.21 -2.81
N PHE A 73 9.65 -3.20 -3.68
CA PHE A 73 9.93 -1.81 -3.33
C PHE A 73 8.84 -0.87 -3.82
N ASN A 74 8.44 0.09 -2.99
CA ASN A 74 7.50 1.13 -3.36
C ASN A 74 8.18 2.46 -3.70
N ALA A 75 8.00 2.89 -4.95
CA ALA A 75 8.50 4.14 -5.50
C ALA A 75 7.36 5.16 -5.66
N LEU A 76 7.19 6.07 -4.69
CA LEU A 76 6.33 7.24 -4.92
C LEU A 76 7.10 8.24 -5.79
N ILE A 77 6.66 8.46 -7.03
CA ILE A 77 7.41 9.16 -8.09
C ILE A 77 6.85 10.56 -8.40
N GLU A 78 6.34 11.22 -7.38
CA GLU A 78 5.84 12.59 -7.47
C GLU A 78 6.96 13.60 -7.75
N GLN A 79 6.66 14.61 -8.56
CA GLN A 79 7.66 15.58 -9.07
C GLN A 79 7.56 16.96 -8.41
N SER A 80 6.73 17.12 -7.38
CA SER A 80 6.55 18.41 -6.70
C SER A 80 7.75 18.81 -5.84
N SER A 81 8.62 17.86 -5.48
CA SER A 81 9.84 18.10 -4.72
C SER A 81 11.07 17.51 -5.41
N ARG A 82 11.97 18.38 -5.90
CA ARG A 82 13.24 17.97 -6.53
C ARG A 82 14.11 17.15 -5.57
N LEU A 83 14.21 17.59 -4.31
CA LEU A 83 14.99 16.88 -3.29
C LEU A 83 14.44 15.47 -3.02
N TYR A 84 13.12 15.34 -3.01
CA TYR A 84 12.48 14.04 -2.84
C TYR A 84 12.73 13.13 -4.05
N HIS A 85 12.62 13.67 -5.26
CA HIS A 85 12.95 12.93 -6.48
C HIS A 85 14.40 12.42 -6.50
N GLU A 86 15.37 13.29 -6.22
CA GLU A 86 16.80 12.90 -6.16
C GLU A 86 17.05 11.81 -5.09
N ARG A 87 16.33 11.87 -3.96
CA ARG A 87 16.39 10.84 -2.93
C ARG A 87 15.76 9.52 -3.38
N MET A 88 14.61 9.58 -4.05
CA MET A 88 13.94 8.40 -4.58
C MET A 88 14.78 7.69 -5.63
N VAL A 89 15.45 8.44 -6.52
CA VAL A 89 16.42 7.86 -7.47
C VAL A 89 17.49 7.07 -6.73
N LYS A 90 18.13 7.66 -5.70
CA LYS A 90 19.14 6.97 -4.89
C LYS A 90 18.59 5.70 -4.22
N TRP A 91 17.37 5.74 -3.67
CA TRP A 91 16.76 4.56 -3.07
C TRP A 91 16.45 3.45 -4.08
N VAL A 92 16.03 3.80 -5.30
CA VAL A 92 15.85 2.83 -6.39
C VAL A 92 17.17 2.17 -6.76
N GLU A 93 18.25 2.95 -6.96
CA GLU A 93 19.57 2.37 -7.26
C GLU A 93 20.04 1.41 -6.16
N ILE A 94 19.95 1.84 -4.89
CA ILE A 94 20.32 0.99 -3.74
C ILE A 94 19.45 -0.27 -3.69
N ALA A 95 18.14 -0.18 -3.95
CA ALA A 95 17.25 -1.34 -3.99
C ALA A 95 17.68 -2.34 -5.07
N LEU A 96 18.02 -1.85 -6.27
CA LEU A 96 18.48 -2.69 -7.38
C LEU A 96 19.82 -3.37 -7.06
N GLU A 97 20.77 -2.65 -6.47
CA GLU A 97 22.04 -3.19 -5.99
C GLU A 97 21.86 -4.29 -4.93
N GLU A 98 20.91 -4.11 -4.00
CA GLU A 98 20.57 -5.10 -2.96
C GLU A 98 19.60 -6.21 -3.47
N GLY A 99 19.45 -6.34 -4.79
CA GLY A 99 18.77 -7.47 -5.42
C GLY A 99 17.24 -7.40 -5.43
N VAL A 100 16.64 -6.23 -5.21
CA VAL A 100 15.18 -6.04 -5.38
C VAL A 100 14.84 -6.02 -6.87
N ARG A 101 13.80 -6.77 -7.27
CA ARG A 101 13.40 -6.90 -8.69
C ARG A 101 11.92 -6.65 -8.95
N PHE A 102 11.09 -6.53 -7.92
CA PHE A 102 9.68 -6.19 -8.07
C PHE A 102 9.41 -4.79 -7.50
N PHE A 103 8.91 -3.89 -8.34
CA PHE A 103 8.69 -2.50 -7.97
C PHE A 103 7.21 -2.13 -8.13
N ILE A 104 6.68 -1.38 -7.17
CA ILE A 104 5.37 -0.73 -7.26
C ILE A 104 5.59 0.78 -7.33
N THR A 105 5.14 1.41 -8.40
CA THR A 105 5.22 2.86 -8.57
C THR A 105 3.87 3.53 -8.36
N SER A 106 3.86 4.77 -7.87
CA SER A 106 2.63 5.57 -7.77
C SER A 106 2.90 7.07 -7.87
N LEU A 107 1.85 7.85 -8.19
CA LEU A 107 1.88 9.32 -8.21
C LEU A 107 2.84 9.97 -9.23
N GLY A 108 2.87 9.53 -10.50
CA GLY A 108 3.70 10.18 -11.52
C GLY A 108 3.82 9.38 -12.79
N ASN A 109 4.81 9.72 -13.63
CA ASN A 109 5.15 8.94 -14.81
C ASN A 109 6.26 7.93 -14.46
N PRO A 110 6.00 6.60 -14.54
CA PRO A 110 6.93 5.58 -14.09
C PRO A 110 8.10 5.29 -15.04
N ARG A 111 8.15 5.90 -16.24
CA ARG A 111 9.13 5.60 -17.30
C ARG A 111 10.57 5.45 -16.80
N TRP A 112 11.06 6.40 -16.03
CA TRP A 112 12.44 6.38 -15.55
C TRP A 112 12.73 5.23 -14.56
N VAL A 113 11.70 4.77 -13.82
CA VAL A 113 11.80 3.61 -12.92
C VAL A 113 11.75 2.34 -13.76
N CYS A 114 10.82 2.23 -14.70
CA CYS A 114 10.71 1.09 -15.61
C CYS A 114 12.03 0.85 -16.34
N GLU A 115 12.60 1.88 -16.97
CA GLU A 115 13.90 1.78 -17.68
C GLU A 115 15.02 1.22 -16.80
N ARG A 116 15.14 1.68 -15.54
CA ARG A 116 16.17 1.19 -14.60
C ARG A 116 15.90 -0.23 -14.13
N VAL A 117 14.66 -0.53 -13.78
CA VAL A 117 14.26 -1.82 -13.23
C VAL A 117 14.34 -2.90 -14.30
N HIS A 118 13.87 -2.63 -15.51
CA HIS A 118 14.00 -3.52 -16.67
C HIS A 118 15.45 -3.79 -17.03
N ALA A 119 16.32 -2.77 -17.00
CA ALA A 119 17.76 -2.95 -17.23
C ALA A 119 18.43 -3.89 -16.20
N ALA A 120 17.87 -4.00 -15.00
CA ALA A 120 18.30 -4.92 -13.95
C ALA A 120 17.58 -6.29 -13.97
N GLY A 121 16.71 -6.53 -14.96
CA GLY A 121 15.91 -7.76 -15.08
C GLY A 121 14.75 -7.84 -14.10
N GLY A 122 14.25 -6.71 -13.60
CA GLY A 122 13.07 -6.62 -12.76
C GLY A 122 11.81 -6.21 -13.52
N VAL A 123 10.71 -6.04 -12.79
CA VAL A 123 9.39 -5.65 -13.27
C VAL A 123 8.81 -4.50 -12.43
N VAL A 124 7.96 -3.70 -13.05
CA VAL A 124 7.29 -2.55 -12.42
C VAL A 124 5.78 -2.65 -12.58
N TYR A 125 5.07 -2.66 -11.46
CA TYR A 125 3.62 -2.51 -11.43
C TYR A 125 3.27 -1.05 -11.05
N HIS A 126 2.21 -0.49 -11.62
CA HIS A 126 1.81 0.90 -11.35
C HIS A 126 0.46 0.97 -10.62
N ASP A 127 0.39 1.72 -9.51
CA ASP A 127 -0.84 1.98 -8.77
C ASP A 127 -1.79 2.88 -9.57
N VAL A 128 -3.02 2.41 -9.77
CA VAL A 128 -4.05 3.11 -10.54
C VAL A 128 -5.43 2.95 -9.92
N THR A 129 -6.25 3.99 -10.05
CA THR A 129 -7.64 4.02 -9.54
C THR A 129 -8.70 4.08 -10.64
N GLU A 130 -8.27 4.28 -11.90
CA GLU A 130 -9.14 4.44 -13.08
C GLU A 130 -8.30 4.31 -14.37
N LYS A 131 -8.97 4.02 -15.49
CA LYS A 131 -8.36 3.80 -16.81
C LYS A 131 -7.39 4.87 -17.27
N LYS A 132 -7.66 6.14 -16.98
CA LYS A 132 -6.79 7.26 -17.38
C LYS A 132 -5.38 7.12 -16.80
N TRP A 133 -5.24 6.67 -15.55
CA TRP A 133 -3.92 6.47 -14.93
C TRP A 133 -3.29 5.17 -15.39
N ALA A 134 -4.09 4.12 -15.63
CA ALA A 134 -3.63 2.88 -16.25
C ALA A 134 -2.94 3.12 -17.59
N LEU A 135 -3.57 3.87 -18.49
CA LEU A 135 -2.98 4.21 -19.79
C LEU A 135 -1.63 4.97 -19.65
N LYS A 136 -1.50 5.84 -18.64
CA LYS A 136 -0.25 6.55 -18.37
C LYS A 136 0.85 5.64 -17.80
N GLY A 137 0.46 4.71 -16.92
CA GLY A 137 1.38 3.69 -16.42
C GLY A 137 1.93 2.85 -17.56
N ILE A 138 1.03 2.35 -18.42
CA ILE A 138 1.39 1.51 -19.58
C ILE A 138 2.23 2.28 -20.60
N ASP A 139 1.88 3.53 -20.92
CA ASP A 139 2.72 4.38 -21.77
C ASP A 139 4.13 4.56 -21.18
N GLY A 140 4.22 4.66 -19.85
CA GLY A 140 5.47 4.67 -19.10
C GLY A 140 6.20 3.32 -19.05
N GLY A 141 5.61 2.25 -19.58
CA GLY A 141 6.23 0.93 -19.67
C GLY A 141 6.10 0.08 -18.39
N CYS A 142 5.07 0.26 -17.57
CA CYS A 142 4.82 -0.69 -16.48
C CYS A 142 4.36 -2.06 -17.02
N ASP A 143 4.79 -3.13 -16.37
CA ASP A 143 4.49 -4.52 -16.74
C ASP A 143 3.10 -4.97 -16.24
N GLY A 144 2.58 -4.31 -15.20
CA GLY A 144 1.28 -4.61 -14.61
C GLY A 144 0.70 -3.43 -13.84
N LEU A 145 -0.52 -3.60 -13.32
CA LEU A 145 -1.25 -2.55 -12.60
C LEU A 145 -1.71 -3.05 -11.24
N ILE A 146 -1.53 -2.21 -10.22
CA ILE A 146 -2.18 -2.37 -8.93
C ILE A 146 -3.49 -1.56 -8.97
N ALA A 147 -4.61 -2.27 -9.07
CA ALA A 147 -5.94 -1.71 -9.26
C ALA A 147 -6.58 -1.37 -7.90
N VAL A 148 -6.41 -0.12 -7.45
CA VAL A 148 -6.88 0.36 -6.14
C VAL A 148 -8.37 0.68 -6.20
N ASN A 149 -9.19 -0.22 -5.65
CA ASN A 149 -10.65 -0.13 -5.68
C ASN A 149 -11.21 0.74 -4.53
N ASN A 150 -12.54 0.87 -4.47
CA ASN A 150 -13.24 1.70 -3.49
C ASN A 150 -13.32 1.11 -2.06
N ARG A 151 -12.76 -0.07 -1.83
CA ARG A 151 -12.68 -0.73 -0.52
C ARG A 151 -11.29 -0.65 0.11
N ALA A 152 -10.31 -0.04 -0.58
CA ALA A 152 -8.96 0.11 -0.08
C ALA A 152 -8.86 0.98 1.18
N GLY A 153 -7.79 0.80 1.95
CA GLY A 153 -7.39 1.75 2.98
C GLY A 153 -6.55 2.88 2.38
N GLY A 154 -6.47 4.04 3.02
CA GLY A 154 -5.70 5.16 2.47
C GLY A 154 -6.42 5.85 1.31
N HIS A 155 -5.69 6.26 0.27
CA HIS A 155 -6.29 6.85 -0.94
C HIS A 155 -6.96 5.77 -1.79
N THR A 156 -8.26 5.91 -2.05
CA THR A 156 -9.06 4.88 -2.74
C THR A 156 -9.56 5.32 -4.11
N GLY A 157 -9.81 4.34 -4.99
CA GLY A 157 -10.60 4.56 -6.20
C GLY A 157 -12.10 4.71 -5.92
N ARG A 158 -12.90 4.78 -6.98
CA ARG A 158 -14.37 4.93 -6.91
C ARG A 158 -15.13 3.65 -7.28
N LEU A 159 -14.53 2.82 -8.11
CA LEU A 159 -15.14 1.60 -8.64
C LEU A 159 -14.97 0.42 -7.65
N SER A 160 -15.93 -0.51 -7.69
CA SER A 160 -15.81 -1.81 -7.02
C SER A 160 -14.69 -2.65 -7.67
N PRO A 161 -14.21 -3.72 -7.02
CA PRO A 161 -13.24 -4.64 -7.62
C PRO A 161 -13.68 -5.11 -9.01
N GLN A 162 -14.90 -5.64 -9.14
CA GLN A 162 -15.43 -6.10 -10.44
C GLN A 162 -15.46 -4.99 -11.50
N ALA A 163 -16.03 -3.82 -11.18
CA ALA A 163 -16.16 -2.75 -12.16
C ALA A 163 -14.80 -2.17 -12.58
N LEU A 164 -13.83 -2.11 -11.65
CA LEU A 164 -12.48 -1.69 -11.95
C LEU A 164 -11.75 -2.72 -12.83
N PHE A 165 -11.97 -4.02 -12.57
CA PHE A 165 -11.46 -5.08 -13.43
C PHE A 165 -12.04 -4.97 -14.84
N ASP A 166 -13.35 -4.86 -15.00
CA ASP A 166 -14.01 -4.77 -16.31
C ASP A 166 -13.51 -3.55 -17.12
N GLU A 167 -13.21 -2.44 -16.44
CA GLU A 167 -12.68 -1.23 -17.08
C GLU A 167 -11.22 -1.40 -17.56
N LEU A 168 -10.39 -2.10 -16.77
CA LEU A 168 -8.94 -2.18 -16.97
C LEU A 168 -8.49 -3.44 -17.72
N ALA A 169 -9.21 -4.55 -17.62
CA ALA A 169 -8.84 -5.83 -18.23
C ALA A 169 -8.62 -5.75 -19.75
N PRO A 170 -9.40 -4.95 -20.52
CA PRO A 170 -9.14 -4.76 -21.95
C PRO A 170 -7.78 -4.14 -22.30
N LEU A 171 -7.03 -3.62 -21.33
CA LEU A 171 -5.69 -3.05 -21.54
C LEU A 171 -4.59 -4.12 -21.71
N GLY A 172 -4.89 -5.39 -21.40
CA GLY A 172 -4.01 -6.52 -21.73
C GLY A 172 -2.78 -6.72 -20.83
N VAL A 173 -2.64 -5.92 -19.76
CA VAL A 173 -1.58 -6.11 -18.74
C VAL A 173 -2.15 -6.79 -17.48
N PRO A 174 -1.34 -7.57 -16.74
CA PRO A 174 -1.71 -8.13 -15.45
C PRO A 174 -2.29 -7.08 -14.48
N LEU A 175 -3.38 -7.46 -13.80
CA LEU A 175 -4.04 -6.63 -12.80
C LEU A 175 -3.92 -7.30 -11.42
N VAL A 176 -3.58 -6.53 -10.39
CA VAL A 176 -3.62 -6.96 -8.98
C VAL A 176 -4.73 -6.18 -8.29
N SER A 177 -5.68 -6.86 -7.64
CA SER A 177 -6.73 -6.20 -6.88
C SER A 177 -6.14 -5.59 -5.60
N ALA A 178 -6.40 -4.32 -5.32
CA ALA A 178 -5.98 -3.67 -4.09
C ALA A 178 -7.17 -3.04 -3.38
N GLY A 179 -7.59 -3.67 -2.29
CA GLY A 179 -8.58 -3.13 -1.36
C GLY A 179 -9.74 -4.07 -1.06
N GLY A 180 -10.18 -4.09 0.21
CA GLY A 180 -11.41 -4.76 0.62
C GLY A 180 -11.29 -6.24 0.99
N VAL A 181 -10.13 -6.86 0.85
CA VAL A 181 -9.91 -8.27 1.19
C VAL A 181 -9.36 -8.42 2.61
N GLY A 182 -10.12 -9.10 3.48
CA GLY A 182 -9.76 -9.44 4.86
C GLY A 182 -9.69 -10.94 5.13
N THR A 183 -10.36 -11.75 4.31
CA THR A 183 -10.50 -13.21 4.46
C THR A 183 -9.93 -13.98 3.28
N ALA A 184 -9.67 -15.28 3.47
CA ALA A 184 -9.20 -16.15 2.40
C ALA A 184 -10.26 -16.37 1.31
N GLN A 185 -11.56 -16.30 1.63
CA GLN A 185 -12.62 -16.43 0.64
C GLN A 185 -12.64 -15.21 -0.29
N GLU A 186 -12.58 -14.00 0.25
CA GLU A 186 -12.50 -12.76 -0.53
C GLU A 186 -11.24 -12.73 -1.42
N PHE A 187 -10.13 -13.28 -0.93
CA PHE A 187 -8.91 -13.44 -1.73
C PHE A 187 -9.12 -14.33 -2.95
N VAL A 188 -9.78 -15.48 -2.78
CA VAL A 188 -10.13 -16.37 -3.89
C VAL A 188 -11.14 -15.72 -4.83
N ASP A 189 -12.10 -14.96 -4.29
CA ASP A 189 -13.11 -14.27 -5.10
C ASP A 189 -12.48 -13.23 -6.03
N ASP A 190 -11.53 -12.42 -5.54
CA ASP A 190 -10.78 -11.49 -6.39
C ASP A 190 -9.98 -12.21 -7.49
N LEU A 191 -9.38 -13.37 -7.20
CA LEU A 191 -8.71 -14.16 -8.24
C LEU A 191 -9.70 -14.72 -9.27
N ARG A 192 -10.92 -15.11 -8.86
CA ARG A 192 -11.98 -15.59 -9.76
C ARG A 192 -12.51 -14.49 -10.69
N ILE A 193 -12.49 -13.22 -10.26
CA ILE A 193 -12.77 -12.08 -11.13
C ILE A 193 -11.80 -12.04 -12.32
N GLY A 194 -10.57 -12.53 -12.13
CA GLY A 194 -9.52 -12.59 -13.14
C GLY A 194 -8.26 -11.79 -12.77
N TYR A 195 -8.20 -11.23 -11.56
CA TYR A 195 -6.98 -10.59 -11.08
C TYR A 195 -5.83 -11.60 -10.97
N ALA A 196 -4.63 -11.19 -11.36
CA ALA A 196 -3.40 -11.98 -11.25
C ALA A 196 -2.91 -12.11 -9.80
N GLY A 197 -3.46 -11.32 -8.88
CA GLY A 197 -3.13 -11.36 -7.46
C GLY A 197 -3.89 -10.34 -6.66
N VAL A 198 -3.62 -10.33 -5.35
CA VAL A 198 -4.29 -9.44 -4.40
C VAL A 198 -3.27 -8.73 -3.52
N GLN A 199 -3.43 -7.43 -3.36
CA GLN A 199 -2.68 -6.59 -2.43
C GLN A 199 -3.50 -6.32 -1.17
N LEU A 200 -2.94 -6.68 -0.03
CA LEU A 200 -3.54 -6.52 1.29
C LEU A 200 -2.77 -5.47 2.09
N GLY A 201 -3.48 -4.57 2.76
CA GLY A 201 -2.91 -3.60 3.70
C GLY A 201 -3.43 -3.86 5.11
N THR A 202 -4.68 -3.45 5.37
CA THR A 202 -5.33 -3.53 6.70
C THR A 202 -5.17 -4.88 7.40
N ARG A 203 -5.31 -6.00 6.67
CA ARG A 203 -5.19 -7.36 7.21
C ARG A 203 -3.80 -7.61 7.82
N PHE A 204 -2.74 -7.04 7.23
CA PHE A 204 -1.37 -7.16 7.71
C PHE A 204 -1.02 -6.16 8.82
N ILE A 205 -1.78 -5.08 9.00
CA ILE A 205 -1.62 -4.22 10.18
C ILE A 205 -2.01 -4.99 11.45
N ALA A 206 -3.09 -5.79 11.40
CA ALA A 206 -3.55 -6.64 12.50
C ALA A 206 -2.73 -7.95 12.61
N THR A 207 -1.41 -7.82 12.76
CA THR A 207 -0.45 -8.92 12.95
C THR A 207 0.54 -8.60 14.07
N PRO A 208 1.15 -9.59 14.74
CA PRO A 208 2.20 -9.34 15.73
C PRO A 208 3.46 -8.73 15.12
N GLU A 209 3.80 -9.05 13.87
CA GLU A 209 5.01 -8.54 13.19
C GLU A 209 4.90 -7.06 12.78
N CYS A 210 3.68 -6.53 12.65
CA CYS A 210 3.47 -5.11 12.40
C CYS A 210 3.76 -4.29 13.68
N SER A 211 4.58 -3.24 13.56
CA SER A 211 4.94 -2.33 14.66
C SER A 211 3.83 -1.33 15.05
N ALA A 212 2.63 -1.44 14.47
CA ALA A 212 1.47 -0.66 14.88
C ALA A 212 1.13 -0.88 16.36
N SER A 213 0.61 0.17 17.02
CA SER A 213 0.17 0.06 18.40
C SER A 213 -0.92 -0.99 18.57
N ASP A 214 -0.96 -1.64 19.72
CA ASP A 214 -2.01 -2.61 20.03
C ASP A 214 -3.40 -1.97 19.95
N ALA A 215 -3.52 -0.70 20.33
CA ALA A 215 -4.77 0.07 20.18
C ALA A 215 -5.23 0.13 18.72
N TYR A 216 -4.32 0.37 17.77
CA TYR A 216 -4.64 0.41 16.36
C TYR A 216 -5.01 -0.99 15.82
N LYS A 217 -4.25 -2.03 16.19
CA LYS A 217 -4.59 -3.41 15.81
C LYS A 217 -5.96 -3.83 16.34
N GLN A 218 -6.26 -3.49 17.59
CA GLN A 218 -7.55 -3.76 18.22
C GLN A 218 -8.69 -2.93 17.59
N ALA A 219 -8.42 -1.69 17.18
CA ALA A 219 -9.39 -0.89 16.45
C ALA A 219 -9.77 -1.54 15.11
N ILE A 220 -8.80 -2.13 14.40
CA ILE A 220 -9.06 -2.90 13.16
C ILE A 220 -9.95 -4.11 13.46
N VAL A 221 -9.64 -4.88 14.51
CA VAL A 221 -10.41 -6.08 14.89
C VAL A 221 -11.85 -5.77 15.30
N ARG A 222 -12.08 -4.59 15.90
CA ARG A 222 -13.40 -4.18 16.39
C ARG A 222 -14.25 -3.47 15.34
N ALA A 223 -13.63 -2.90 14.31
CA ALA A 223 -14.32 -2.08 13.33
C ALA A 223 -15.14 -2.96 12.36
N GLU A 224 -16.34 -2.48 12.05
CA GLU A 224 -17.14 -3.00 10.96
C GLU A 224 -16.93 -2.16 9.69
N GLU A 225 -17.37 -2.66 8.53
CA GLU A 225 -17.24 -1.92 7.27
C GLU A 225 -17.93 -0.54 7.31
N LYS A 226 -19.02 -0.41 8.07
CA LYS A 226 -19.74 0.88 8.25
C LYS A 226 -18.92 1.92 9.00
N ASP A 227 -17.93 1.49 9.79
CA ASP A 227 -17.07 2.37 10.57
C ASP A 227 -15.93 2.95 9.73
N ILE A 228 -15.85 2.61 8.44
CA ILE A 228 -14.85 3.17 7.53
C ILE A 228 -15.40 4.39 6.80
N THR A 229 -14.75 5.54 7.02
CA THR A 229 -15.11 6.82 6.42
C THR A 229 -13.97 7.45 5.64
N LEU A 230 -14.30 8.33 4.69
CA LEU A 230 -13.32 9.11 3.92
C LEU A 230 -13.12 10.48 4.56
N THR A 231 -11.87 10.84 4.85
CA THR A 231 -11.50 12.16 5.37
C THR A 231 -10.50 12.88 4.47
N GLU A 232 -10.79 14.13 4.14
CA GLU A 232 -9.87 15.03 3.45
C GLU A 232 -8.90 15.70 4.44
N ARG A 233 -9.16 15.64 5.75
CA ARG A 233 -8.42 16.42 6.76
C ARG A 233 -6.96 16.03 6.92
N LEU A 234 -6.58 14.83 6.48
CA LEU A 234 -5.21 14.36 6.51
C LEU A 234 -4.39 14.97 5.39
N THR A 235 -4.79 14.76 4.14
CA THR A 235 -3.94 15.07 2.97
C THR A 235 -4.52 16.13 2.03
N GLY A 236 -5.73 16.60 2.30
CA GLY A 236 -6.52 17.42 1.36
C GLY A 236 -7.15 16.62 0.22
N ILE A 237 -6.94 15.30 0.19
CA ILE A 237 -7.55 14.33 -0.71
C ILE A 237 -8.23 13.28 0.18
N PRO A 238 -9.39 12.70 -0.21
CA PRO A 238 -10.04 11.66 0.57
C PRO A 238 -9.10 10.49 0.93
N VAL A 239 -9.00 10.20 2.23
CA VAL A 239 -8.26 9.07 2.81
C VAL A 239 -9.22 8.24 3.65
N SER A 240 -9.23 6.93 3.45
CA SER A 240 -10.02 5.98 4.22
C SER A 240 -9.42 5.72 5.59
N VAL A 241 -10.23 5.93 6.63
CA VAL A 241 -9.87 5.76 8.05
C VAL A 241 -11.00 5.12 8.84
N ILE A 242 -10.66 4.52 9.97
CA ILE A 242 -11.63 4.12 11.00
C ILE A 242 -12.24 5.39 11.60
N GLU A 243 -13.57 5.48 11.60
CA GLU A 243 -14.33 6.55 12.22
C GLU A 243 -14.28 6.40 13.74
N THR A 244 -13.28 7.02 14.35
CA THR A 244 -13.22 7.19 15.80
C THR A 244 -14.10 8.37 16.24
N GLU A 245 -14.41 8.47 17.53
CA GLU A 245 -15.11 9.63 18.09
C GLU A 245 -14.40 10.95 17.74
N TYR A 246 -13.07 10.94 17.73
CA TYR A 246 -12.24 12.06 17.31
C TYR A 246 -12.46 12.45 15.84
N VAL A 247 -12.51 11.48 14.92
CA VAL A 247 -12.80 11.74 13.50
C VAL A 247 -14.20 12.31 13.34
N ARG A 248 -15.18 11.78 14.07
CA ARG A 248 -16.57 12.27 14.06
C ARG A 248 -16.68 13.71 14.57
N GLN A 249 -16.03 14.03 15.70
CA GLN A 249 -16.02 15.38 16.28
C GLN A 249 -15.31 16.40 15.38
N LEU A 250 -14.21 16.02 14.74
CA LEU A 250 -13.51 16.89 13.80
C LEU A 250 -14.24 17.04 12.47
N GLY A 251 -15.07 16.08 12.08
CA GLY A 251 -15.63 16.00 10.74
C GLY A 251 -14.58 15.62 9.68
N THR A 252 -15.05 15.32 8.48
CA THR A 252 -14.25 14.69 7.41
C THR A 252 -13.71 15.67 6.37
N THR A 253 -14.19 16.92 6.35
CA THR A 253 -13.83 17.88 5.30
C THR A 253 -12.80 18.91 5.80
N VAL A 254 -11.95 19.37 4.89
CA VAL A 254 -11.06 20.49 5.18
C VAL A 254 -11.85 21.78 5.38
N GLY A 255 -11.43 22.61 6.34
CA GLY A 255 -12.10 23.87 6.64
C GLY A 255 -12.11 24.85 5.44
N PRO A 256 -13.03 25.83 5.41
CA PRO A 256 -13.22 26.73 4.27
C PRO A 256 -11.94 27.45 3.81
N PHE A 257 -11.10 27.87 4.76
CA PHE A 257 -9.81 28.52 4.48
C PHE A 257 -8.83 27.60 3.75
N ALA A 258 -8.66 26.37 4.24
CA ALA A 258 -7.79 25.38 3.62
C ALA A 258 -8.29 25.01 2.21
N ARG A 259 -9.62 24.89 2.03
CA ARG A 259 -10.23 24.64 0.72
C ARG A 259 -9.95 25.78 -0.26
N TRP A 260 -10.02 27.04 0.19
CA TRP A 260 -9.66 28.20 -0.62
C TRP A 260 -8.18 28.19 -1.02
N MET A 261 -7.28 27.93 -0.07
CA MET A 261 -5.84 27.82 -0.32
C MET A 261 -5.49 26.70 -1.32
N LEU A 262 -6.17 25.55 -1.25
CA LEU A 262 -5.96 24.44 -2.18
C LEU A 262 -6.45 24.73 -3.61
N ARG A 263 -7.33 25.72 -3.80
CA ARG A 263 -7.80 26.18 -5.13
C ARG A 263 -6.88 27.22 -5.76
N GLY A 264 -6.15 28.00 -4.96
CA GLY A 264 -5.30 29.08 -5.46
C GLY A 264 -4.03 28.57 -6.16
N ARG A 265 -3.74 29.11 -7.34
CA ARG A 265 -2.58 28.67 -8.16
C ARG A 265 -1.22 28.84 -7.47
N ARG A 266 -1.05 29.88 -6.65
CA ARG A 266 0.18 30.16 -5.88
C ARG A 266 0.19 29.55 -4.47
N THR A 267 -0.98 29.33 -3.89
CA THR A 267 -1.14 28.87 -2.50
C THR A 267 -1.29 27.36 -2.37
N LYS A 268 -1.74 26.68 -3.43
CA LYS A 268 -1.94 25.22 -3.47
C LYS A 268 -0.66 24.44 -3.16
N GLY A 269 0.48 24.84 -3.71
CA GLY A 269 1.76 24.16 -3.51
C GLY A 269 2.15 24.10 -2.02
N PRO A 270 2.38 25.25 -1.37
CA PRO A 270 2.72 25.30 0.05
C PRO A 270 1.69 24.62 0.95
N MET A 271 0.39 24.78 0.65
CA MET A 271 -0.66 24.16 1.44
C MET A 271 -0.62 22.63 1.36
N ARG A 272 -0.39 22.05 0.18
CA ARG A 272 -0.24 20.59 0.01
C ARG A 272 0.99 20.07 0.74
N THR A 273 2.11 20.79 0.69
CA THR A 273 3.32 20.41 1.45
C THR A 273 3.05 20.41 2.95
N TRP A 274 2.38 21.43 3.47
CA TRP A 274 1.99 21.48 4.89
C TRP A 274 1.05 20.34 5.29
N PHE A 275 0.04 20.02 4.45
CA PHE A 275 -0.84 18.88 4.68
C PHE A 275 -0.07 17.56 4.69
N ALA A 276 0.83 17.34 3.72
CA ALA A 276 1.64 16.13 3.65
C ALA A 276 2.54 15.96 4.89
N LEU A 277 3.22 17.03 5.34
CA LEU A 277 4.06 17.00 6.54
C LEU A 277 3.25 16.73 7.81
N ASN A 278 2.08 17.36 7.95
CA ASN A 278 1.19 17.13 9.09
C ASN A 278 0.57 15.73 9.08
N ALA A 279 0.18 15.22 7.91
CA ALA A 279 -0.31 13.85 7.77
C ALA A 279 0.77 12.86 8.20
N ALA A 280 2.00 13.02 7.67
CA ALA A 280 3.13 12.18 8.04
C ALA A 280 3.37 12.18 9.55
N ARG A 281 3.39 13.36 10.18
CA ARG A 281 3.57 13.49 11.64
C ARG A 281 2.44 12.80 12.43
N LYS A 282 1.18 13.03 12.04
CA LYS A 282 0.00 12.47 12.73
C LYS A 282 -0.10 10.96 12.57
N MET A 283 0.18 10.45 11.37
CA MET A 283 0.19 9.01 11.08
C MET A 283 1.36 8.34 11.80
N LYS A 284 2.57 8.92 11.81
CA LYS A 284 3.68 8.37 12.60
C LYS A 284 3.34 8.30 14.09
N ALA A 285 2.63 9.30 14.62
CA ALA A 285 2.21 9.31 16.01
C ALA A 285 1.24 8.16 16.36
N SER A 286 0.42 7.68 15.42
CA SER A 286 -0.53 6.58 15.69
C SER A 286 0.12 5.22 15.86
N LEU A 287 1.40 5.07 15.53
CA LEU A 287 2.17 3.88 15.90
C LEU A 287 2.56 3.85 17.38
N ASN A 288 2.81 5.01 18.00
CA ASN A 288 3.51 5.09 19.28
C ASN A 288 2.61 5.40 20.48
N HIS A 289 1.37 5.87 20.26
CA HIS A 289 0.51 6.32 21.35
C HIS A 289 -0.70 5.38 21.53
N GLY A 290 -0.85 4.84 22.74
CA GLY A 290 -1.95 3.93 23.12
C GLY A 290 -3.23 4.63 23.57
N THR A 291 -3.35 5.96 23.43
CA THR A 291 -4.44 6.73 24.06
C THR A 291 -5.71 6.83 23.23
N GLY A 292 -5.73 6.34 21.99
CA GLY A 292 -6.94 6.10 21.15
C GLY A 292 -7.83 7.31 20.79
N SER A 293 -7.67 8.44 21.48
CA SER A 293 -8.65 9.52 21.51
C SER A 293 -8.36 10.67 20.56
N ARG A 294 -7.21 10.70 19.86
CA ARG A 294 -6.81 11.81 18.96
C ARG A 294 -6.06 11.38 17.70
N GLU A 295 -6.31 10.16 17.21
CA GLU A 295 -5.52 9.56 16.13
C GLU A 295 -6.35 9.28 14.88
N TYR A 296 -5.65 9.22 13.74
CA TYR A 296 -6.19 8.74 12.49
C TYR A 296 -5.61 7.35 12.20
N TRP A 297 -6.49 6.37 12.13
CA TRP A 297 -6.15 4.98 11.84
C TRP A 297 -6.61 4.65 10.42
N GLN A 298 -5.67 4.46 9.50
CA GLN A 298 -5.96 4.17 8.10
C GLN A 298 -6.33 2.69 7.94
N ALA A 299 -7.56 2.42 7.57
CA ALA A 299 -8.02 1.07 7.32
C ALA A 299 -8.96 1.06 6.13
N GLY A 300 -8.91 -0.01 5.35
CA GLY A 300 -9.89 -0.28 4.30
C GLY A 300 -11.11 -1.01 4.84
N ARG A 301 -12.11 -1.18 3.99
CA ARG A 301 -13.37 -1.87 4.33
C ARG A 301 -13.20 -3.35 4.66
N SER A 302 -12.01 -3.92 4.39
CA SER A 302 -11.60 -5.26 4.79
C SER A 302 -11.64 -5.50 6.30
N VAL A 303 -11.75 -4.46 7.15
CA VAL A 303 -11.96 -4.61 8.61
C VAL A 303 -13.10 -5.57 8.94
N ALA A 304 -14.15 -5.62 8.12
CA ALA A 304 -15.28 -6.51 8.32
C ALA A 304 -14.92 -8.01 8.32
N GLY A 305 -13.80 -8.39 7.68
CA GLY A 305 -13.30 -9.77 7.65
C GLY A 305 -12.14 -10.02 8.62
N ILE A 306 -11.82 -9.08 9.51
CA ILE A 306 -10.67 -9.13 10.41
C ILE A 306 -11.15 -9.24 11.85
N HIS A 307 -11.05 -10.44 12.44
CA HIS A 307 -11.59 -10.71 13.79
C HIS A 307 -10.53 -11.08 14.82
N ASP A 308 -9.26 -11.06 14.42
CA ASP A 308 -8.14 -11.53 15.23
C ASP A 308 -6.84 -10.80 14.89
N ILE A 309 -5.87 -10.88 15.81
CA ILE A 309 -4.47 -10.54 15.56
C ILE A 309 -3.72 -11.86 15.54
N ARG A 310 -3.10 -12.19 14.40
CA ARG A 310 -2.38 -13.46 14.23
C ARG A 310 -1.19 -13.29 13.28
N PRO A 311 -0.20 -14.19 13.31
CA PRO A 311 1.03 -14.07 12.54
C PRO A 311 0.78 -13.87 11.04
N ALA A 312 1.53 -12.96 10.42
CA ALA A 312 1.43 -12.67 8.99
C ALA A 312 1.62 -13.94 8.14
N GLY A 313 2.53 -14.83 8.56
CA GLY A 313 2.75 -16.08 7.86
C GLY A 313 1.59 -17.06 7.93
N GLU A 314 0.78 -17.05 9.00
CA GLU A 314 -0.43 -17.88 9.08
C GLU A 314 -1.50 -17.39 8.12
N ILE A 315 -1.67 -16.06 8.01
CA ILE A 315 -2.60 -15.44 7.05
C ILE A 315 -2.22 -15.84 5.62
N VAL A 316 -0.94 -15.71 5.25
CA VAL A 316 -0.47 -16.09 3.91
C VAL A 316 -0.71 -17.58 3.64
N ARG A 317 -0.43 -18.47 4.61
CA ARG A 317 -0.67 -19.91 4.48
C ARG A 317 -2.15 -20.26 4.37
N GLU A 318 -3.02 -19.59 5.11
CA GLU A 318 -4.48 -19.77 5.00
C GLU A 318 -4.96 -19.38 3.60
N PHE A 319 -4.53 -18.23 3.10
CA PHE A 319 -4.93 -17.73 1.78
C PHE A 319 -4.43 -18.67 0.69
N ALA A 320 -3.20 -19.17 0.81
CA ALA A 320 -2.66 -20.20 -0.07
C ALA A 320 -3.44 -21.53 0.02
N GLY A 321 -3.89 -21.93 1.21
CA GLY A 321 -4.69 -23.13 1.42
C GLY A 321 -6.09 -23.05 0.80
N ALA A 322 -6.69 -21.85 0.75
CA ALA A 322 -7.98 -21.62 0.11
C ALA A 322 -7.94 -21.78 -1.42
N LEU A 323 -6.77 -21.60 -2.04
CA LEU A 323 -6.57 -21.83 -3.47
C LEU A 323 -6.67 -23.30 -3.89
N ALA A 324 -6.52 -24.22 -2.94
CA ALA A 324 -6.54 -25.67 -3.18
C ALA A 324 -7.93 -26.29 -2.99
N ARG A 325 -8.95 -25.48 -2.66
CA ARG A 325 -10.34 -25.91 -2.43
C ARG A 325 -11.23 -25.49 -3.58
#